data_AF-A0A0N0UXB3-F1
#
_entry.id   AF-A0A0N0UXB3-F1
#
_cell.length_a   1.000
_cell.length_b   1.000
_cell.length_c   1.000
_cell.angle_alpha   90.00
_cell.angle_beta   90.00
_cell.angle_gamma   90.00
#
_symmetry.space_group_name_H-M   'P 1'
#
loop_
_entity.id
_entity.type
_entity.pdbx_description
1 polymer ?
#
loop_
_entity_poly.entity_id
_entity_poly.type
_entity_poly.pdbx_seq_one_letter_code
_entity_poly.pdbx_strand_id
1 'polypeptide(L)'
;MRNKTLSILMSTAITASLVLPVSTANATSSLNQSNLYEAQIAAKTTVKGESVTIRSVTKDTVLTTNGTFRVKDSLKPLFDTSNKAALTNARATLVVKNGQITDVTALTLNKAGTNKKSVYFDAGDAQISGNLTVNADYMKIQEVTVDGQLIITNKVKKAITLDEVSVGETITLKPLLTKKANWLYVTLIDTKAAHIDLTRTKVSVSSNQTIAKVDITGDVPSFEVMGDVEKLTIDVDSNFSLYGEGKIEQVIVEGGKKVALDSDHHVNKVQVDNQNVSVTLPVVDKKELNTLLASPPYVHVSINGYDVLTTEKWTIQADRTVFETAVASARAVANNSSASQEQVKNAISHYKNALAVYQAVQKNGTKYGYGDKASLQSLIYSVQYVSVSWYNGSDVYNNAPWTTQAEKNALESAVSSAQAVVNNYNATQNEIVNATTQLNNAIWIYKNAYKYGTNGYYVDKTNLQTLINSANAASYGVIISAYGDGSDVSIYNYWTTQYDLNTLNSYINQANTVFNNPYSTQNEISTAYNNLNSALSNFNLAKRYKSY
;
A
#
# COMPACT_ATOMS: atom_id res chain seq x y z
N MET A 1 54.06 -74.40 -22.92
CA MET A 1 53.97 -75.69 -23.66
C MET A 1 52.86 -75.51 -24.69
N ARG A 2 53.14 -75.21 -25.97
CA ARG A 2 53.41 -76.14 -27.10
C ARG A 2 52.33 -77.25 -27.15
N ASN A 3 51.55 -77.50 -28.21
CA ASN A 3 51.71 -77.39 -29.67
C ASN A 3 50.30 -77.38 -30.32
N LYS A 4 49.99 -76.52 -31.31
CA LYS A 4 50.14 -76.68 -32.78
C LYS A 4 49.38 -77.86 -33.41
N THR A 5 48.44 -77.53 -34.30
CA THR A 5 48.41 -78.04 -35.69
C THR A 5 47.70 -77.06 -36.63
N LEU A 6 48.41 -76.67 -37.68
CA LEU A 6 47.94 -76.00 -38.90
C LEU A 6 47.36 -77.05 -39.87
N SER A 7 46.42 -76.64 -40.73
CA SER A 7 46.46 -77.01 -42.15
C SER A 7 45.74 -75.97 -43.01
N ILE A 8 46.39 -75.58 -44.11
CA ILE A 8 45.97 -74.69 -45.19
C ILE A 8 46.00 -75.54 -46.47
N LEU A 9 45.05 -75.31 -47.39
CA LEU A 9 45.18 -75.26 -48.87
C LEU A 9 43.75 -75.30 -49.48
N MET A 10 43.30 -74.24 -50.17
CA MET A 10 43.21 -74.11 -51.66
C MET A 10 42.45 -75.26 -52.32
N SER A 11 41.62 -75.12 -53.36
CA SER A 11 40.99 -74.07 -54.17
C SER A 11 40.17 -74.87 -55.22
N THR A 12 39.07 -74.36 -55.76
CA THR A 12 38.67 -74.48 -57.19
C THR A 12 37.28 -73.91 -57.44
N ALA A 13 37.17 -73.21 -58.56
CA ALA A 13 36.04 -72.42 -59.02
C ALA A 13 35.03 -73.26 -59.81
N ILE A 14 33.76 -72.83 -59.81
CA ILE A 14 32.82 -73.08 -60.91
C ILE A 14 32.06 -71.79 -61.22
N THR A 15 32.22 -71.37 -62.47
CA THR A 15 31.53 -70.32 -63.22
C THR A 15 30.08 -70.67 -63.54
N ALA A 16 29.16 -69.71 -63.46
CA ALA A 16 28.01 -69.64 -64.38
C ALA A 16 27.42 -68.22 -64.44
N SER A 17 27.48 -67.65 -65.64
CA SER A 17 26.84 -66.42 -66.11
C SER A 17 25.36 -66.67 -66.43
N LEU A 18 24.48 -65.65 -66.31
CA LEU A 18 23.43 -65.22 -67.27
C LEU A 18 22.42 -64.30 -66.52
N VAL A 19 22.37 -63.00 -66.83
CA VAL A 19 21.58 -62.30 -67.87
C VAL A 19 20.38 -61.56 -67.25
N LEU A 20 20.44 -60.23 -67.42
CA LEU A 20 19.38 -59.24 -67.21
C LEU A 20 18.26 -59.41 -68.25
N PRO A 21 17.07 -58.85 -67.98
CA PRO A 21 16.31 -58.15 -69.00
C PRO A 21 16.24 -56.64 -68.70
N VAL A 22 16.81 -55.86 -69.63
CA VAL A 22 16.30 -54.55 -70.10
C VAL A 22 14.99 -54.87 -70.87
N SER A 23 13.96 -54.07 -71.11
CA SER A 23 13.72 -52.62 -71.19
C SER A 23 12.21 -52.48 -71.51
N THR A 24 11.56 -51.38 -71.14
CA THR A 24 10.70 -50.64 -72.10
C THR A 24 10.62 -49.18 -71.69
N ALA A 25 11.09 -48.31 -72.58
CA ALA A 25 10.88 -46.86 -72.54
C ALA A 25 9.55 -46.48 -73.21
N ASN A 26 8.94 -45.39 -72.74
CA ASN A 26 8.24 -44.34 -73.50
C ASN A 26 7.70 -43.34 -72.47
N ALA A 27 8.22 -42.11 -72.36
CA ALA A 27 8.08 -40.96 -73.26
C ALA A 27 7.24 -39.87 -72.55
N THR A 28 7.97 -38.86 -72.07
CA THR A 28 7.62 -37.42 -72.04
C THR A 28 6.23 -36.96 -71.61
N SER A 29 6.20 -36.24 -70.48
CA SER A 29 5.56 -34.93 -70.42
C SER A 29 6.35 -34.02 -69.48
N SER A 30 7.10 -33.09 -70.06
CA SER A 30 7.68 -31.92 -69.40
C SER A 30 6.56 -31.00 -68.92
N LEU A 31 6.53 -30.62 -67.65
CA LEU A 31 5.95 -29.38 -67.16
C LEU A 31 6.53 -29.06 -65.77
N ASN A 32 7.44 -28.08 -65.74
CA ASN A 32 7.76 -27.16 -64.64
C ASN A 32 7.71 -27.66 -63.19
N GLN A 33 8.89 -28.03 -62.66
CA GLN A 33 9.23 -27.85 -61.25
C GLN A 33 10.64 -27.27 -61.13
N SER A 34 10.74 -25.96 -61.33
CA SER A 34 11.78 -25.15 -60.72
C SER A 34 11.44 -24.97 -59.24
N ASN A 35 12.43 -25.22 -58.38
CA ASN A 35 12.49 -24.90 -56.93
C ASN A 35 12.07 -25.98 -55.94
N LEU A 36 12.71 -27.15 -55.95
CA LEU A 36 12.82 -28.00 -54.75
C LEU A 36 14.11 -28.84 -54.80
N TYR A 37 15.31 -28.24 -54.75
CA TYR A 37 16.55 -29.02 -54.55
C TYR A 37 17.73 -28.27 -53.91
N GLU A 38 17.48 -27.28 -53.04
CA GLU A 38 18.54 -26.77 -52.12
C GLU A 38 18.01 -26.61 -50.69
N ALA A 39 17.52 -27.72 -50.12
CA ALA A 39 17.34 -27.86 -48.68
C ALA A 39 17.68 -29.30 -48.23
N GLN A 40 18.66 -29.92 -48.89
CA GLN A 40 19.37 -31.04 -48.27
C GLN A 40 20.42 -30.43 -47.34
N ILE A 41 20.16 -30.60 -46.05
CA ILE A 41 21.07 -30.42 -44.92
C ILE A 41 22.52 -30.59 -45.41
N ALA A 42 23.25 -29.48 -45.47
CA ALA A 42 24.68 -29.50 -45.66
C ALA A 42 25.28 -30.20 -44.45
N ALA A 43 25.38 -31.53 -44.50
CA ALA A 43 26.41 -32.25 -43.78
C ALA A 43 27.72 -31.58 -44.21
N LYS A 44 28.23 -30.71 -43.33
CA LYS A 44 29.42 -29.91 -43.53
C LYS A 44 30.57 -30.88 -43.76
N THR A 45 30.83 -31.24 -45.01
CA THR A 45 31.99 -32.06 -45.37
C THR A 45 33.22 -31.29 -44.94
N THR A 46 33.81 -31.69 -43.82
CA THR A 46 35.00 -31.08 -43.24
C THR A 46 36.11 -31.17 -44.28
N VAL A 47 36.51 -30.03 -44.84
CA VAL A 47 37.65 -30.01 -45.77
C VAL A 47 38.89 -30.36 -44.96
N LYS A 48 39.58 -31.44 -45.31
CA LYS A 48 40.74 -31.90 -44.54
C LYS A 48 41.93 -30.98 -44.82
N GLY A 49 42.31 -30.17 -43.82
CA GLY A 49 43.50 -29.31 -43.89
C GLY A 49 44.77 -30.02 -43.44
N GLU A 50 45.92 -29.34 -43.61
CA GLU A 50 47.23 -29.81 -43.14
C GLU A 50 47.56 -29.19 -41.78
N SER A 51 48.03 -30.01 -40.84
CA SER A 51 48.45 -29.54 -39.52
C SER A 51 49.84 -28.91 -39.58
N VAL A 52 49.96 -27.71 -39.01
CA VAL A 52 51.20 -26.92 -38.98
C VAL A 52 51.40 -26.25 -37.62
N THR A 53 52.62 -25.79 -37.35
CA THR A 53 52.89 -24.83 -36.26
C THR A 53 53.15 -23.45 -36.87
N ILE A 54 52.45 -22.43 -36.37
CA ILE A 54 52.66 -21.03 -36.79
C ILE A 54 53.93 -20.50 -36.12
N ARG A 55 54.87 -20.03 -36.93
CA ARG A 55 56.15 -19.46 -36.48
C ARG A 55 56.08 -17.94 -36.38
N SER A 56 55.48 -17.30 -37.38
CA SER A 56 55.23 -15.86 -37.38
C SER A 56 54.08 -15.49 -38.32
N VAL A 57 53.49 -14.33 -38.06
CA VAL A 57 52.47 -13.70 -38.92
C VAL A 57 52.95 -12.33 -39.37
N THR A 58 52.54 -11.95 -40.57
CA THR A 58 52.74 -10.64 -41.21
C THR A 58 51.41 -10.16 -41.77
N LYS A 59 51.35 -8.95 -42.33
CA LYS A 59 50.12 -8.39 -42.90
C LYS A 59 49.42 -9.30 -43.93
N ASP A 60 50.19 -9.99 -44.78
CA ASP A 60 49.63 -10.76 -45.91
C ASP A 60 50.04 -12.23 -45.93
N THR A 61 50.96 -12.65 -45.06
CA THR A 61 51.50 -14.01 -45.06
C THR A 61 51.69 -14.59 -43.66
N VAL A 62 51.58 -15.91 -43.57
CA VAL A 62 51.82 -16.71 -42.37
C VAL A 62 52.98 -17.65 -42.64
N LEU A 63 54.03 -17.58 -41.82
CA LEU A 63 55.14 -18.52 -41.84
C LEU A 63 54.83 -19.68 -40.89
N THR A 64 54.88 -20.89 -41.42
CA THR A 64 54.58 -22.12 -40.69
C THR A 64 55.74 -23.11 -40.74
N THR A 65 55.59 -24.28 -40.14
CA THR A 65 56.51 -25.42 -40.33
C THR A 65 56.53 -25.96 -41.76
N ASN A 66 55.48 -25.74 -42.54
CA ASN A 66 55.33 -26.26 -43.91
C ASN A 66 55.61 -25.19 -44.98
N GLY A 67 56.16 -24.03 -44.57
CA GLY A 67 56.48 -22.92 -45.47
C GLY A 67 55.62 -21.68 -45.21
N THR A 68 55.73 -20.72 -46.13
CA THR A 68 55.03 -19.43 -46.08
C THR A 68 53.82 -19.47 -47.01
N PHE A 69 52.65 -19.09 -46.49
CA PHE A 69 51.41 -19.04 -47.25
C PHE A 69 50.81 -17.64 -47.25
N ARG A 70 50.17 -17.26 -48.37
CA ARG A 70 49.33 -16.06 -48.44
C ARG A 70 48.04 -16.28 -47.67
N VAL A 71 47.37 -15.21 -47.24
CA VAL A 71 46.10 -15.30 -46.50
C VAL A 71 44.95 -14.84 -47.40
N LYS A 72 43.81 -15.56 -47.40
CA LYS A 72 42.56 -15.10 -48.01
C LYS A 72 42.02 -13.89 -47.24
N ASP A 73 41.43 -12.91 -47.92
CA ASP A 73 41.00 -11.65 -47.31
C ASP A 73 40.11 -11.84 -46.07
N SER A 74 39.16 -12.78 -46.11
CA SER A 74 38.27 -13.10 -44.98
C SER A 74 38.97 -13.66 -43.73
N LEU A 75 40.23 -14.09 -43.84
CA LEU A 75 41.05 -14.61 -42.74
C LEU A 75 42.17 -13.65 -42.33
N LYS A 76 42.32 -12.50 -43.00
CA LYS A 76 43.37 -11.53 -42.66
C LYS A 76 43.24 -11.02 -41.22
N PRO A 77 42.05 -10.69 -40.70
CA PRO A 77 41.91 -10.28 -39.30
C PRO A 77 42.42 -11.34 -38.32
N LEU A 78 42.10 -12.63 -38.55
CA LEU A 78 42.60 -13.75 -37.74
C LEU A 78 44.13 -13.77 -37.66
N PHE A 79 44.81 -13.56 -38.78
CA PHE A 79 46.28 -13.58 -38.87
C PHE A 79 46.92 -12.19 -38.77
N ASP A 80 46.21 -11.19 -38.23
CA ASP A 80 46.75 -9.84 -38.07
C ASP A 80 48.00 -9.82 -37.19
N THR A 81 48.87 -8.83 -37.42
CA THR A 81 50.11 -8.68 -36.66
C THR A 81 49.90 -8.43 -35.17
N SER A 82 48.76 -7.86 -34.77
CA SER A 82 48.34 -7.71 -33.37
C SER A 82 48.19 -9.08 -32.66
N ASN A 83 47.77 -10.12 -33.39
CA ASN A 83 47.61 -11.49 -32.89
C ASN A 83 48.92 -12.28 -32.79
N LYS A 84 50.06 -11.69 -33.17
CA LYS A 84 51.37 -12.37 -33.17
C LYS A 84 51.68 -13.06 -31.84
N ALA A 85 51.36 -12.44 -30.71
CA ALA A 85 51.62 -13.01 -29.39
C ALA A 85 50.81 -14.30 -29.14
N ALA A 86 49.53 -14.33 -29.53
CA ALA A 86 48.67 -15.50 -29.41
C ALA A 86 49.02 -16.61 -30.40
N LEU A 87 49.40 -16.23 -31.63
CA LEU A 87 49.62 -17.17 -32.74
C LEU A 87 51.03 -17.77 -32.78
N THR A 88 52.04 -17.14 -32.16
CA THR A 88 53.39 -17.70 -32.13
C THR A 88 53.40 -19.04 -31.37
N ASN A 89 53.85 -20.12 -32.01
CA ASN A 89 53.77 -21.51 -31.53
C ASN A 89 52.34 -22.05 -31.36
N ALA A 90 51.33 -21.38 -31.93
CA ALA A 90 50.02 -21.97 -32.09
C ALA A 90 50.09 -23.13 -33.10
N ARG A 91 49.26 -24.15 -32.88
CA ARG A 91 49.05 -25.23 -33.86
C ARG A 91 47.80 -24.92 -34.65
N ALA A 92 47.84 -25.09 -35.97
CA ALA A 92 46.69 -24.85 -36.82
C ALA A 92 46.54 -25.97 -37.84
N THR A 93 45.30 -26.26 -38.24
CA THR A 93 45.00 -27.10 -39.40
C THR A 93 44.45 -26.22 -40.50
N LEU A 94 45.25 -26.01 -41.54
CA LEU A 94 45.00 -25.02 -42.58
C LEU A 94 44.57 -25.70 -43.89
N VAL A 95 43.56 -25.16 -44.56
CA VAL A 95 43.24 -25.55 -45.94
C VAL A 95 43.94 -24.56 -46.85
N VAL A 96 44.89 -25.05 -47.65
CA VAL A 96 45.67 -24.24 -48.59
C VAL A 96 45.27 -24.58 -50.01
N LYS A 97 44.91 -23.56 -50.80
CA LYS A 97 44.66 -23.67 -52.24
C LYS A 97 45.55 -22.66 -52.97
N ASN A 98 46.30 -23.11 -53.97
CA ASN A 98 47.19 -22.25 -54.78
C ASN A 98 48.14 -21.38 -53.94
N GLY A 99 48.70 -21.93 -52.86
CA GLY A 99 49.62 -21.21 -51.96
C GLY A 99 48.97 -20.19 -51.03
N GLN A 100 47.63 -20.13 -50.98
CA GLN A 100 46.85 -19.27 -50.10
C GLN A 100 46.05 -20.09 -49.09
N ILE A 101 46.09 -19.69 -47.81
CA ILE A 101 45.23 -20.22 -46.76
C ILE A 101 43.81 -19.73 -47.04
N THR A 102 42.92 -20.67 -47.34
CA THR A 102 41.51 -20.39 -47.65
C THR A 102 40.57 -20.70 -46.50
N ASP A 103 41.01 -21.50 -45.53
CA ASP A 103 40.21 -21.89 -44.36
C ASP A 103 41.08 -22.34 -43.17
N VAL A 104 40.56 -22.22 -41.96
CA VAL A 104 41.17 -22.69 -40.70
C VAL A 104 40.21 -23.67 -40.03
N THR A 105 40.56 -24.95 -40.06
CA THR A 105 39.69 -26.05 -39.58
C THR A 105 40.00 -26.47 -38.14
N ALA A 106 41.14 -26.05 -37.61
CA ALA A 106 41.45 -26.12 -36.18
C ALA A 106 42.52 -25.08 -35.83
N LEU A 107 42.41 -24.47 -34.66
CA LEU A 107 43.43 -23.57 -34.10
C LEU A 107 43.63 -23.88 -32.62
N THR A 108 44.88 -24.02 -32.17
CA THR A 108 45.24 -24.21 -30.77
C THR A 108 46.18 -23.12 -30.31
N LEU A 109 45.70 -22.29 -29.40
CA LEU A 109 46.46 -21.19 -28.80
C LEU A 109 47.21 -21.68 -27.56
N ASN A 110 48.53 -21.56 -27.57
CA ASN A 110 49.42 -22.16 -26.55
C ASN A 110 50.14 -21.13 -25.66
N LYS A 111 50.04 -19.83 -25.96
CA LYS A 111 50.79 -18.80 -25.24
C LYS A 111 50.00 -18.30 -24.04
N ALA A 112 50.55 -18.45 -22.83
CA ALA A 112 49.92 -17.93 -21.61
C ALA A 112 50.23 -16.44 -21.41
N GLY A 113 49.22 -15.71 -20.93
CA GLY A 113 49.37 -14.40 -20.31
C GLY A 113 49.60 -14.49 -18.80
N THR A 114 49.38 -13.37 -18.14
CA THR A 114 49.43 -13.21 -16.68
C THR A 114 48.27 -12.33 -16.21
N ASN A 115 47.99 -12.31 -14.91
CA ASN A 115 46.95 -11.44 -14.34
C ASN A 115 47.17 -9.94 -14.60
N LYS A 116 48.42 -9.52 -14.84
CA LYS A 116 48.76 -8.12 -15.19
C LYS A 116 48.76 -7.85 -16.68
N LYS A 117 48.89 -8.90 -17.50
CA LYS A 117 49.06 -8.80 -18.94
C LYS A 117 48.50 -10.03 -19.63
N SER A 118 47.27 -9.91 -20.12
CA SER A 118 46.62 -10.93 -20.94
C SER A 118 47.29 -11.05 -22.32
N VAL A 119 47.10 -12.21 -22.94
CA VAL A 119 47.42 -12.41 -24.36
C VAL A 119 46.12 -12.25 -25.15
N TYR A 120 46.13 -11.36 -26.12
CA TYR A 120 44.97 -11.01 -26.94
C TYR A 120 44.99 -11.82 -28.24
N PHE A 121 43.83 -12.32 -28.62
CA PHE A 121 43.54 -12.91 -29.92
C PHE A 121 42.22 -12.33 -30.40
N ASP A 122 42.31 -11.30 -31.25
CA ASP A 122 41.19 -10.57 -31.82
C ASP A 122 41.08 -10.92 -33.29
N ALA A 123 40.07 -11.70 -33.66
CA ALA A 123 39.95 -12.23 -35.00
C ALA A 123 39.12 -11.33 -35.94
N GLY A 124 38.68 -10.13 -35.53
CA GLY A 124 37.92 -9.18 -36.36
C GLY A 124 36.81 -9.83 -37.20
N ASP A 125 35.94 -10.60 -36.54
CA ASP A 125 34.84 -11.40 -37.08
C ASP A 125 35.24 -12.54 -38.05
N ALA A 126 36.52 -12.88 -38.13
CA ALA A 126 36.97 -13.99 -38.95
C ALA A 126 36.41 -15.34 -38.45
N GLN A 127 36.18 -16.24 -39.41
CA GLN A 127 35.59 -17.54 -39.17
C GLN A 127 36.67 -18.64 -39.04
N ILE A 128 36.51 -19.48 -38.02
CA ILE A 128 37.20 -20.77 -37.87
C ILE A 128 36.17 -21.85 -38.14
N SER A 129 36.33 -22.60 -39.24
CA SER A 129 35.33 -23.56 -39.71
C SER A 129 35.23 -24.83 -38.86
N GLY A 130 36.18 -25.04 -37.94
CA GLY A 130 36.17 -26.12 -36.96
C GLY A 130 36.50 -25.62 -35.55
N ASN A 131 37.41 -26.30 -34.85
CA ASN A 131 37.57 -26.10 -33.41
C ASN A 131 38.63 -25.04 -33.05
N LEU A 132 38.31 -24.21 -32.05
CA LEU A 132 39.27 -23.34 -31.38
C LEU A 132 39.63 -23.93 -30.01
N THR A 133 40.90 -24.22 -29.76
CA THR A 133 41.38 -24.75 -28.49
C THR A 133 42.26 -23.74 -27.76
N VAL A 134 41.94 -23.46 -26.50
CA VAL A 134 42.72 -22.59 -25.63
C VAL A 134 43.45 -23.42 -24.58
N ASN A 135 44.78 -23.38 -24.62
CA ASN A 135 45.65 -24.24 -23.83
C ASN A 135 46.49 -23.48 -22.79
N ALA A 136 46.10 -22.24 -22.50
CA ALA A 136 46.91 -21.30 -21.73
C ALA A 136 46.08 -20.30 -20.92
N ASP A 137 46.61 -19.86 -19.79
CA ASP A 137 45.97 -18.89 -18.87
C ASP A 137 45.96 -17.46 -19.42
N TYR A 138 45.00 -16.66 -18.97
CA TYR A 138 44.88 -15.21 -19.23
C TYR A 138 44.87 -14.87 -20.73
N MET A 139 44.11 -15.65 -21.48
CA MET A 139 43.79 -15.38 -22.88
C MET A 139 42.53 -14.52 -22.95
N LYS A 140 42.54 -13.47 -23.77
CA LYS A 140 41.36 -12.73 -24.20
C LYS A 140 41.10 -13.03 -25.67
N ILE A 141 40.00 -13.70 -25.96
CA ILE A 141 39.54 -14.05 -27.30
C ILE A 141 38.45 -13.07 -27.69
N GLN A 142 38.59 -12.42 -28.84
CA GLN A 142 37.68 -11.36 -29.28
C GLN A 142 37.24 -11.56 -30.73
N GLU A 143 36.00 -11.16 -31.03
CA GLU A 143 35.47 -10.97 -32.39
C GLU A 143 35.79 -12.17 -33.29
N VAL A 144 35.34 -13.38 -32.90
CA VAL A 144 35.60 -14.61 -33.67
C VAL A 144 34.35 -15.47 -33.76
N THR A 145 34.12 -16.00 -34.96
CA THR A 145 33.10 -17.03 -35.19
C THR A 145 33.78 -18.40 -35.27
N VAL A 146 33.45 -19.29 -34.34
CA VAL A 146 33.94 -20.67 -34.28
C VAL A 146 32.78 -21.59 -34.61
N ASP A 147 32.78 -22.22 -35.78
CA ASP A 147 31.66 -23.07 -36.17
C ASP A 147 31.62 -24.41 -35.41
N GLY A 148 32.78 -24.86 -34.93
CA GLY A 148 32.89 -26.06 -34.10
C GLY A 148 32.84 -25.72 -32.61
N GLN A 149 33.67 -26.43 -31.83
CA GLN A 149 33.77 -26.23 -30.38
C GLN A 149 34.87 -25.23 -30.03
N LEU A 150 34.61 -24.47 -28.97
CA LEU A 150 35.64 -23.74 -28.23
C LEU A 150 36.06 -24.56 -27.02
N ILE A 151 37.27 -25.13 -27.06
CA ILE A 151 37.77 -26.07 -26.05
C ILE A 151 38.74 -25.38 -25.11
N ILE A 152 38.35 -25.22 -23.85
CA ILE A 152 39.21 -24.74 -22.76
C ILE A 152 39.83 -25.98 -22.09
N THR A 153 41.14 -26.18 -22.30
CA THR A 153 41.81 -27.39 -21.83
C THR A 153 42.06 -27.37 -20.31
N ASN A 154 42.46 -28.53 -19.78
CA ASN A 154 42.91 -28.67 -18.40
C ASN A 154 44.18 -27.86 -18.04
N LYS A 155 44.86 -27.26 -19.02
CA LYS A 155 46.01 -26.38 -18.80
C LYS A 155 45.62 -24.95 -18.44
N VAL A 156 44.40 -24.54 -18.76
CA VAL A 156 43.83 -23.28 -18.30
C VAL A 156 43.37 -23.48 -16.86
N LYS A 157 43.95 -22.74 -15.93
CA LYS A 157 43.82 -22.90 -14.48
C LYS A 157 43.36 -21.64 -13.75
N LYS A 158 43.41 -20.47 -14.39
CA LYS A 158 43.19 -19.19 -13.72
C LYS A 158 42.06 -18.39 -14.36
N ALA A 159 42.25 -17.91 -15.58
CA ALA A 159 41.26 -17.05 -16.22
C ALA A 159 41.28 -17.13 -17.74
N ILE A 160 40.13 -16.89 -18.36
CA ILE A 160 39.93 -16.68 -19.78
C ILE A 160 38.76 -15.69 -19.98
N THR A 161 38.85 -14.85 -21.01
CA THR A 161 37.79 -13.94 -21.40
C THR A 161 37.43 -14.18 -22.86
N LEU A 162 36.14 -14.32 -23.14
CA LEU A 162 35.54 -14.40 -24.47
C LEU A 162 34.70 -13.13 -24.63
N ASP A 163 34.95 -12.36 -25.68
CA ASP A 163 34.38 -11.05 -25.93
C ASP A 163 33.88 -10.98 -27.37
N GLU A 164 32.57 -10.87 -27.60
CA GLU A 164 31.97 -10.95 -28.94
C GLU A 164 32.35 -12.24 -29.69
N VAL A 165 32.36 -13.37 -28.97
CA VAL A 165 32.66 -14.69 -29.52
C VAL A 165 31.37 -15.42 -29.86
N SER A 166 31.28 -15.98 -31.07
CA SER A 166 30.19 -16.86 -31.48
C SER A 166 30.69 -18.30 -31.61
N VAL A 167 30.00 -19.26 -30.98
CA VAL A 167 30.36 -20.69 -31.02
C VAL A 167 29.18 -21.49 -31.57
N GLY A 168 29.41 -22.25 -32.64
CA GLY A 168 28.38 -23.01 -33.35
C GLY A 168 28.00 -24.32 -32.67
N GLU A 169 28.94 -24.94 -31.95
CA GLU A 169 28.68 -26.11 -31.10
C GLU A 169 28.72 -25.69 -29.62
N THR A 170 29.78 -26.06 -28.89
CA THR A 170 29.84 -25.85 -27.43
C THR A 170 31.14 -25.21 -26.98
N ILE A 171 31.05 -24.48 -25.86
CA ILE A 171 32.19 -24.06 -25.05
C ILE A 171 32.46 -25.19 -24.06
N THR A 172 33.47 -26.01 -24.36
CA THR A 172 33.83 -27.17 -23.54
C THR A 172 34.90 -26.82 -22.51
N LEU A 173 34.61 -27.02 -21.23
CA LEU A 173 35.59 -26.94 -20.14
C LEU A 173 36.04 -28.33 -19.71
N LYS A 174 37.26 -28.70 -20.09
CA LYS A 174 37.81 -30.04 -19.82
C LYS A 174 38.18 -30.26 -18.35
N PRO A 175 38.07 -31.50 -17.83
CA PRO A 175 38.32 -31.83 -16.44
C PRO A 175 39.79 -31.62 -16.08
N LEU A 176 40.06 -31.25 -14.82
CA LEU A 176 41.43 -31.16 -14.32
C LEU A 176 42.05 -32.55 -14.12
N LEU A 177 43.34 -32.69 -14.41
CA LEU A 177 44.11 -33.91 -14.11
C LEU A 177 44.61 -33.96 -12.65
N THR A 178 44.42 -32.87 -11.89
CA THR A 178 44.99 -32.70 -10.55
C THR A 178 43.90 -32.50 -9.50
N LYS A 179 44.03 -33.17 -8.35
CA LYS A 179 43.08 -33.04 -7.23
C LYS A 179 43.09 -31.67 -6.54
N LYS A 180 44.22 -30.94 -6.57
CA LYS A 180 44.28 -29.55 -6.08
C LYS A 180 43.91 -28.60 -7.23
N ALA A 181 42.78 -27.92 -7.07
CA ALA A 181 42.25 -26.97 -8.05
C ALA A 181 42.00 -25.60 -7.38
N ASN A 182 42.36 -24.53 -8.10
CA ASN A 182 41.86 -23.18 -7.85
C ASN A 182 40.66 -22.92 -8.76
N TRP A 183 39.89 -21.88 -8.48
CA TRP A 183 38.83 -21.42 -9.36
C TRP A 183 39.39 -20.99 -10.72
N LEU A 184 38.77 -21.51 -11.79
CA LEU A 184 38.92 -21.01 -13.15
C LEU A 184 37.81 -19.99 -13.39
N TYR A 185 38.19 -18.76 -13.69
CA TYR A 185 37.27 -17.69 -14.04
C TYR A 185 37.08 -17.62 -15.56
N VAL A 186 35.85 -17.71 -16.02
CA VAL A 186 35.46 -17.58 -17.43
C VAL A 186 34.55 -16.38 -17.55
N THR A 187 34.98 -15.37 -18.29
CA THR A 187 34.19 -14.16 -18.52
C THR A 187 33.67 -14.18 -19.95
N LEU A 188 32.37 -14.03 -20.11
CA LEU A 188 31.65 -13.97 -21.38
C LEU A 188 31.10 -12.56 -21.55
N ILE A 189 31.64 -11.80 -22.49
CA ILE A 189 31.20 -10.46 -22.85
C ILE A 189 30.58 -10.56 -24.24
N ASP A 190 29.32 -10.14 -24.37
CA ASP A 190 28.57 -10.09 -25.63
C ASP A 190 28.60 -11.40 -26.45
N THR A 191 28.78 -12.51 -25.74
CA THR A 191 28.79 -13.88 -26.26
C THR A 191 27.36 -14.41 -26.23
N LYS A 192 26.67 -14.38 -27.36
CA LYS A 192 25.25 -14.73 -27.45
C LYS A 192 25.03 -16.24 -27.50
N ALA A 193 23.95 -16.70 -26.86
CA ALA A 193 23.43 -18.06 -26.95
C ALA A 193 24.48 -19.17 -26.68
N ALA A 194 25.37 -18.94 -25.72
CA ALA A 194 26.42 -19.91 -25.40
C ALA A 194 25.82 -21.24 -24.90
N HIS A 195 26.29 -22.36 -25.46
CA HIS A 195 26.12 -23.71 -24.89
C HIS A 195 27.44 -24.12 -24.23
N ILE A 196 27.43 -24.27 -22.91
CA ILE A 196 28.59 -24.63 -22.10
C ILE A 196 28.51 -26.11 -21.69
N ASP A 197 29.57 -26.87 -21.99
CA ASP A 197 29.76 -28.23 -21.48
C ASP A 197 30.81 -28.21 -20.36
N LEU A 198 30.37 -28.44 -19.13
CA LEU A 198 31.19 -28.38 -17.93
C LEU A 198 31.43 -29.77 -17.35
N THR A 199 32.68 -30.23 -17.46
CA THR A 199 33.16 -31.47 -16.80
C THR A 199 34.22 -31.17 -15.73
N ARG A 200 34.34 -29.89 -15.35
CA ARG A 200 35.46 -29.38 -14.56
C ARG A 200 34.97 -28.80 -13.23
N THR A 201 35.62 -29.21 -12.14
CA THR A 201 35.41 -28.62 -10.81
C THR A 201 35.96 -27.18 -10.69
N LYS A 202 35.35 -26.39 -9.80
CA LYS A 202 35.76 -25.01 -9.45
C LYS A 202 35.83 -24.10 -10.68
N VAL A 203 34.71 -23.98 -11.37
CA VAL A 203 34.55 -23.05 -12.49
C VAL A 203 33.55 -21.98 -12.10
N SER A 204 33.95 -20.73 -12.30
CA SER A 204 33.13 -19.53 -12.14
C SER A 204 32.92 -18.93 -13.52
N VAL A 205 31.67 -18.87 -13.98
CA VAL A 205 31.29 -18.24 -15.26
C VAL A 205 30.59 -16.92 -14.95
N SER A 206 31.01 -15.84 -15.58
CA SER A 206 30.29 -14.56 -15.54
C SER A 206 29.89 -14.17 -16.96
N SER A 207 28.64 -13.75 -17.15
CA SER A 207 28.15 -13.28 -18.45
C SER A 207 27.26 -12.05 -18.34
N ASN A 208 27.40 -11.13 -19.30
CA ASN A 208 26.49 -10.00 -19.49
C ASN A 208 25.33 -10.30 -20.45
N GLN A 209 25.29 -11.50 -21.03
CA GLN A 209 24.23 -12.00 -21.91
C GLN A 209 23.64 -13.27 -21.30
N THR A 210 22.45 -13.66 -21.74
CA THR A 210 21.84 -14.93 -21.33
C THR A 210 22.60 -16.11 -21.96
N ILE A 211 22.99 -17.08 -21.13
CA ILE A 211 23.59 -18.35 -21.53
C ILE A 211 22.45 -19.30 -21.92
N ALA A 212 22.45 -19.79 -23.17
CA ALA A 212 21.37 -20.64 -23.66
C ALA A 212 21.33 -22.00 -22.94
N LYS A 213 22.52 -22.59 -22.68
CA LYS A 213 22.58 -23.90 -22.05
C LYS A 213 23.86 -24.10 -21.26
N VAL A 214 23.76 -24.75 -20.10
CA VAL A 214 24.90 -25.27 -19.35
C VAL A 214 24.61 -26.73 -19.01
N ASP A 215 25.44 -27.65 -19.49
CA ASP A 215 25.42 -29.06 -19.12
C ASP A 215 26.57 -29.37 -18.17
N ILE A 216 26.26 -29.82 -16.96
CA ILE A 216 27.25 -30.17 -15.94
C ILE A 216 27.27 -31.68 -15.77
N THR A 217 28.40 -32.31 -16.06
CA THR A 217 28.53 -33.77 -16.06
C THR A 217 29.76 -34.27 -15.30
N GLY A 218 29.65 -35.47 -14.72
CA GLY A 218 30.75 -36.17 -14.04
C GLY A 218 31.03 -35.67 -12.61
N ASP A 219 32.29 -35.74 -12.17
CA ASP A 219 32.70 -35.36 -10.81
C ASP A 219 32.89 -33.84 -10.65
N VAL A 220 31.78 -33.10 -10.72
CA VAL A 220 31.72 -31.66 -10.53
C VAL A 220 30.96 -31.36 -9.23
N PRO A 221 31.65 -31.09 -8.10
CA PRO A 221 30.98 -30.85 -6.83
C PRO A 221 30.33 -29.48 -6.71
N SER A 222 30.74 -28.52 -7.55
CA SER A 222 30.18 -27.17 -7.52
C SER A 222 30.39 -26.43 -8.83
N PHE A 223 29.50 -25.48 -9.07
CA PHE A 223 29.55 -24.54 -10.18
C PHE A 223 29.09 -23.16 -9.70
N GLU A 224 29.81 -22.12 -10.11
CA GLU A 224 29.41 -20.74 -9.85
C GLU A 224 29.07 -20.07 -11.19
N VAL A 225 27.91 -19.43 -11.26
CA VAL A 225 27.49 -18.63 -12.41
C VAL A 225 26.95 -17.28 -11.96
N MET A 226 27.43 -16.22 -12.61
CA MET A 226 27.03 -14.82 -12.42
C MET A 226 26.43 -14.34 -13.73
N GLY A 227 25.12 -14.52 -13.89
CA GLY A 227 24.40 -14.19 -15.13
C GLY A 227 23.19 -15.09 -15.37
N ASP A 228 22.41 -14.75 -16.39
CA ASP A 228 21.19 -15.46 -16.71
C ASP A 228 21.46 -16.75 -17.50
N VAL A 229 20.70 -17.81 -17.21
CA VAL A 229 20.78 -19.11 -17.88
C VAL A 229 19.38 -19.57 -18.30
N GLU A 230 19.19 -19.90 -19.58
CA GLU A 230 17.93 -20.49 -20.05
C GLU A 230 17.78 -21.94 -19.53
N LYS A 231 18.78 -22.79 -19.78
CA LYS A 231 18.72 -24.20 -19.36
C LYS A 231 19.99 -24.65 -18.65
N LEU A 232 19.84 -25.13 -17.42
CA LEU A 232 20.89 -25.77 -16.63
C LEU A 232 20.58 -27.26 -16.45
N THR A 233 21.40 -28.14 -17.00
CA THR A 233 21.32 -29.59 -16.79
C THR A 233 22.41 -30.04 -15.82
N ILE A 234 22.03 -30.81 -14.79
CA ILE A 234 22.94 -31.32 -13.76
C ILE A 234 22.88 -32.85 -13.77
N ASP A 235 23.94 -33.49 -14.25
CA ASP A 235 24.13 -34.94 -14.28
C ASP A 235 25.49 -35.30 -13.66
N VAL A 236 25.61 -35.13 -12.34
CA VAL A 236 26.86 -35.34 -11.60
C VAL A 236 26.91 -36.69 -10.90
N ASP A 237 28.12 -37.18 -10.63
CA ASP A 237 28.32 -38.48 -9.96
C ASP A 237 28.13 -38.40 -8.43
N SER A 238 28.19 -37.19 -7.84
CA SER A 238 28.30 -37.00 -6.40
C SER A 238 27.39 -35.87 -5.86
N ASN A 239 27.81 -35.14 -4.83
CA ASN A 239 27.05 -34.00 -4.32
C ASN A 239 27.36 -32.77 -5.17
N PHE A 240 26.37 -31.92 -5.43
CA PHE A 240 26.52 -30.69 -6.19
C PHE A 240 26.00 -29.48 -5.41
N SER A 241 26.66 -28.34 -5.58
CA SER A 241 26.19 -27.05 -5.09
C SER A 241 26.32 -25.98 -6.16
N LEU A 242 25.20 -25.32 -6.43
CA LEU A 242 25.14 -24.14 -7.28
C LEU A 242 25.47 -22.89 -6.45
N TYR A 243 26.27 -21.99 -7.02
CA TYR A 243 26.59 -20.69 -6.44
C TYR A 243 26.36 -19.57 -7.44
N GLY A 244 26.17 -18.36 -6.91
CA GLY A 244 26.06 -17.12 -7.67
C GLY A 244 24.65 -16.57 -7.76
N GLU A 245 24.46 -15.65 -8.70
CA GLU A 245 23.27 -14.83 -8.87
C GLU A 245 22.86 -14.70 -10.34
N GLY A 246 21.57 -14.46 -10.58
CA GLY A 246 20.98 -14.34 -11.91
C GLY A 246 19.62 -15.03 -12.00
N LYS A 247 19.06 -15.11 -13.20
CA LYS A 247 17.85 -15.88 -13.49
C LYS A 247 18.21 -17.24 -14.09
N ILE A 248 17.53 -18.30 -13.66
CA ILE A 248 17.58 -19.60 -14.34
C ILE A 248 16.18 -20.01 -14.75
N GLU A 249 15.92 -20.12 -16.07
CA GLU A 249 14.56 -20.48 -16.54
C GLU A 249 14.22 -21.93 -16.23
N GLN A 250 15.14 -22.85 -16.49
CA GLN A 250 14.94 -24.26 -16.21
C GLN A 250 16.20 -24.92 -15.66
N VAL A 251 16.05 -25.59 -14.53
CA VAL A 251 17.01 -26.58 -14.02
C VAL A 251 16.46 -27.98 -14.24
N ILE A 252 17.27 -28.86 -14.84
CA ILE A 252 17.00 -30.29 -14.94
C ILE A 252 18.07 -31.03 -14.14
N VAL A 253 17.63 -31.84 -13.17
CA VAL A 253 18.51 -32.66 -12.34
C VAL A 253 18.35 -34.13 -12.77
N GLU A 254 19.34 -34.63 -13.50
CA GLU A 254 19.39 -36.00 -14.04
C GLU A 254 20.24 -36.93 -13.14
N GLY A 255 21.22 -36.37 -12.41
CA GLY A 255 22.17 -37.13 -11.60
C GLY A 255 22.56 -36.46 -10.28
N GLY A 256 23.20 -37.23 -9.40
CA GLY A 256 23.77 -36.77 -8.13
C GLY A 256 23.27 -37.51 -6.89
N LYS A 257 23.79 -37.14 -5.73
CA LYS A 257 23.30 -37.61 -4.42
C LYS A 257 22.51 -36.54 -3.68
N LYS A 258 23.16 -35.40 -3.46
CA LYS A 258 22.55 -34.18 -2.91
C LYS A 258 22.86 -33.02 -3.85
N VAL A 259 21.82 -32.39 -4.40
CA VAL A 259 21.92 -31.27 -5.32
C VAL A 259 21.33 -30.04 -4.64
N ALA A 260 22.20 -29.10 -4.32
CA ALA A 260 21.85 -27.87 -3.62
C ALA A 260 21.68 -26.73 -4.63
N LEU A 261 20.46 -26.24 -4.79
CA LEU A 261 20.07 -25.14 -5.68
C LEU A 261 19.72 -23.86 -4.89
N ASP A 262 20.01 -23.83 -3.60
CA ASP A 262 19.82 -22.71 -2.66
C ASP A 262 20.87 -21.59 -2.83
N SER A 263 21.15 -21.26 -4.10
CA SER A 263 21.89 -20.07 -4.50
C SER A 263 21.00 -18.83 -4.52
N ASP A 264 21.58 -17.65 -4.75
CA ASP A 264 20.84 -16.39 -4.90
C ASP A 264 20.11 -16.25 -6.26
N HIS A 265 20.08 -17.32 -7.06
CA HIS A 265 19.38 -17.34 -8.35
C HIS A 265 17.85 -17.34 -8.20
N HIS A 266 17.20 -16.62 -9.10
CA HIS A 266 15.76 -16.76 -9.36
C HIS A 266 15.51 -17.93 -10.30
N VAL A 267 15.26 -19.11 -9.73
CA VAL A 267 14.97 -20.34 -10.50
C VAL A 267 13.47 -20.44 -10.79
N ASN A 268 13.10 -20.46 -12.08
CA ASN A 268 11.69 -20.49 -12.50
C ASN A 268 11.10 -21.91 -12.45
N LYS A 269 11.76 -22.89 -13.09
CA LYS A 269 11.34 -24.30 -13.09
C LYS A 269 12.47 -25.23 -12.67
N VAL A 270 12.17 -26.18 -11.79
CA VAL A 270 13.05 -27.31 -11.46
C VAL A 270 12.35 -28.62 -11.86
N GLN A 271 13.07 -29.44 -12.62
CA GLN A 271 12.69 -30.80 -13.00
C GLN A 271 13.72 -31.76 -12.41
N VAL A 272 13.25 -32.84 -11.77
CA VAL A 272 14.11 -33.87 -11.18
C VAL A 272 13.75 -35.20 -11.83
N ASP A 273 14.64 -35.72 -12.66
CA ASP A 273 14.39 -36.93 -13.45
C ASP A 273 14.81 -38.20 -12.69
N ASN A 274 15.81 -38.09 -11.81
CA ASN A 274 16.28 -39.19 -11.00
C ASN A 274 15.69 -39.16 -9.58
N GLN A 275 14.81 -40.13 -9.31
CA GLN A 275 14.07 -40.25 -8.05
C GLN A 275 14.96 -40.46 -6.81
N ASN A 276 16.23 -40.85 -6.99
CA ASN A 276 17.16 -41.07 -5.88
C ASN A 276 17.93 -39.81 -5.48
N VAL A 277 17.77 -38.70 -6.21
CA VAL A 277 18.47 -37.44 -5.92
C VAL A 277 17.70 -36.64 -4.87
N SER A 278 18.40 -36.19 -3.83
CA SER A 278 17.87 -35.20 -2.89
C SER A 278 18.17 -33.79 -3.41
N VAL A 279 17.13 -33.03 -3.77
CA VAL A 279 17.28 -31.65 -4.25
C VAL A 279 16.85 -30.65 -3.18
N THR A 280 17.74 -29.72 -2.83
CA THR A 280 17.40 -28.55 -2.01
C THR A 280 17.05 -27.39 -2.93
N LEU A 281 15.85 -26.83 -2.80
CA LEU A 281 15.37 -25.70 -3.59
C LEU A 281 15.73 -24.37 -2.91
N PRO A 282 15.86 -23.27 -3.68
CA PRO A 282 15.99 -21.94 -3.10
C PRO A 282 14.75 -21.58 -2.26
N VAL A 283 14.98 -20.82 -1.19
CA VAL A 283 13.89 -20.34 -0.32
C VAL A 283 13.10 -19.27 -1.08
N VAL A 284 11.88 -19.62 -1.47
CA VAL A 284 10.98 -18.70 -2.18
C VAL A 284 10.50 -17.60 -1.23
N ASP A 285 10.72 -16.33 -1.59
CA ASP A 285 10.25 -15.19 -0.80
C ASP A 285 8.73 -15.02 -0.93
N LYS A 286 8.03 -15.20 0.19
CA LYS A 286 6.57 -15.08 0.31
C LYS A 286 6.14 -13.89 1.16
N LYS A 287 7.06 -12.98 1.53
CA LYS A 287 6.80 -11.89 2.47
C LYS A 287 5.67 -10.97 2.02
N GLU A 288 5.69 -10.51 0.77
CA GLU A 288 4.62 -9.66 0.22
C GLU A 288 3.27 -10.40 0.21
N LEU A 289 3.23 -11.63 -0.30
CA LEU A 289 2.02 -12.45 -0.35
C LEU A 289 1.43 -12.65 1.06
N ASN A 290 2.27 -13.01 2.03
CA ASN A 290 1.84 -13.19 3.42
C ASN A 290 1.34 -11.87 4.05
N THR A 291 1.94 -10.73 3.70
CA THR A 291 1.51 -9.41 4.17
C THR A 291 0.12 -9.07 3.63
N LEU A 292 -0.15 -9.30 2.34
CA LEU A 292 -1.46 -9.12 1.73
C LEU A 292 -2.54 -10.01 2.37
N LEU A 293 -2.17 -11.24 2.72
CA LEU A 293 -3.08 -12.25 3.28
C LEU A 293 -3.35 -12.10 4.78
N ALA A 294 -2.51 -11.36 5.51
CA ALA A 294 -2.62 -11.20 6.96
C ALA A 294 -3.89 -10.45 7.37
N SER A 295 -4.31 -9.46 6.58
CA SER A 295 -5.53 -8.70 6.82
C SER A 295 -6.16 -8.24 5.51
N PRO A 296 -6.93 -9.11 4.82
CA PRO A 296 -7.66 -8.69 3.63
C PRO A 296 -8.65 -7.55 3.99
N PRO A 297 -8.71 -6.46 3.22
CA PRO A 297 -9.44 -5.23 3.57
C PRO A 297 -10.95 -5.38 3.32
N TYR A 298 -11.55 -6.24 4.12
CA TYR A 298 -12.94 -6.60 4.09
C TYR A 298 -13.84 -5.47 4.61
N VAL A 299 -15.01 -5.31 4.00
CA VAL A 299 -16.05 -4.35 4.40
C VAL A 299 -17.33 -5.11 4.73
N HIS A 300 -18.35 -4.42 5.26
CA HIS A 300 -19.63 -5.03 5.62
C HIS A 300 -20.33 -5.67 4.41
N VAL A 301 -21.01 -6.79 4.63
CA VAL A 301 -21.92 -7.38 3.64
C VAL A 301 -23.34 -6.90 3.96
N SER A 302 -24.02 -6.33 2.98
CA SER A 302 -25.42 -5.91 3.09
C SER A 302 -26.16 -6.14 1.78
N ILE A 303 -27.48 -6.21 1.83
CA ILE A 303 -28.35 -6.33 0.64
C ILE A 303 -28.53 -4.95 -0.02
N ASN A 304 -28.66 -3.90 0.78
CA ASN A 304 -29.06 -2.56 0.30
C ASN A 304 -28.39 -1.40 1.07
N GLY A 305 -27.59 -1.68 2.09
CA GLY A 305 -26.84 -0.67 2.86
C GLY A 305 -27.67 0.08 3.91
N TYR A 306 -28.93 -0.29 4.18
CA TYR A 306 -29.75 0.36 5.22
C TYR A 306 -29.32 0.02 6.65
N ASP A 307 -28.55 -1.05 6.82
CA ASP A 307 -27.99 -1.54 8.08
C ASP A 307 -26.55 -1.06 8.34
N VAL A 308 -25.91 -0.41 7.36
CA VAL A 308 -24.50 0.05 7.43
C VAL A 308 -24.44 1.57 7.54
N LEU A 309 -23.55 2.09 8.41
CA LEU A 309 -23.42 3.52 8.65
C LEU A 309 -22.95 4.29 7.40
N THR A 310 -23.39 5.54 7.25
CA THR A 310 -22.97 6.41 6.13
C THR A 310 -21.46 6.69 6.09
N THR A 311 -20.76 6.50 7.21
CA THR A 311 -19.29 6.62 7.33
C THR A 311 -18.54 5.33 6.98
N GLU A 312 -19.26 4.22 6.80
CA GLU A 312 -18.69 2.91 6.52
C GLU A 312 -18.95 2.48 5.08
N LYS A 313 -18.10 1.59 4.58
CA LYS A 313 -18.26 0.94 3.27
C LYS A 313 -18.97 -0.40 3.43
N TRP A 314 -19.72 -0.79 2.41
CA TRP A 314 -20.32 -2.11 2.29
C TRP A 314 -20.29 -2.64 0.86
N THR A 315 -20.57 -3.93 0.72
CA THR A 315 -20.66 -4.66 -0.55
C THR A 315 -21.73 -5.76 -0.44
N ILE A 316 -22.12 -6.37 -1.56
CA ILE A 316 -23.02 -7.52 -1.55
C ILE A 316 -22.24 -8.84 -1.37
N GLN A 317 -22.93 -9.91 -0.96
CA GLN A 317 -22.30 -11.21 -0.73
C GLN A 317 -21.63 -11.78 -2.00
N ALA A 318 -22.22 -11.57 -3.17
CA ALA A 318 -21.67 -12.08 -4.44
C ALA A 318 -20.28 -11.49 -4.72
N ASP A 319 -20.15 -10.17 -4.67
CA ASP A 319 -18.88 -9.46 -4.87
C ASP A 319 -17.83 -9.82 -3.81
N ARG A 320 -18.28 -9.98 -2.56
CA ARG A 320 -17.43 -10.48 -1.48
C ARG A 320 -16.88 -11.87 -1.77
N THR A 321 -17.72 -12.78 -2.23
CA THR A 321 -17.34 -14.17 -2.53
C THR A 321 -16.32 -14.24 -3.67
N VAL A 322 -16.42 -13.37 -4.67
CA VAL A 322 -15.43 -13.27 -5.77
C VAL A 322 -14.05 -12.89 -5.21
N PHE A 323 -13.96 -11.88 -4.34
CA PHE A 323 -12.69 -11.52 -3.72
C PHE A 323 -12.15 -12.61 -2.80
N GLU A 324 -13.01 -13.24 -1.98
CA GLU A 324 -12.62 -14.35 -1.11
C GLU A 324 -12.05 -15.54 -1.88
N THR A 325 -12.54 -15.81 -3.09
CA THR A 325 -11.99 -16.86 -3.97
C THR A 325 -10.55 -16.54 -4.39
N ALA A 326 -10.24 -15.27 -4.70
CA ALA A 326 -8.88 -14.84 -4.98
C ALA A 326 -7.98 -14.93 -3.74
N VAL A 327 -8.49 -14.55 -2.56
CA VAL A 327 -7.77 -14.70 -1.28
C VAL A 327 -7.47 -16.17 -0.98
N ALA A 328 -8.42 -17.08 -1.20
CA ALA A 328 -8.24 -18.52 -1.01
C ALA A 328 -7.17 -19.09 -1.95
N SER A 329 -7.19 -18.70 -3.23
CA SER A 329 -6.19 -19.11 -4.21
C SER A 329 -4.79 -18.62 -3.83
N ALA A 330 -4.67 -17.37 -3.39
CA ALA A 330 -3.43 -16.79 -2.88
C ALA A 330 -2.92 -17.52 -1.62
N ARG A 331 -3.81 -17.90 -0.69
CA ARG A 331 -3.46 -18.72 0.49
C ARG A 331 -2.95 -20.10 0.11
N ALA A 332 -3.51 -20.75 -0.90
CA ALA A 332 -3.04 -22.05 -1.36
C ALA A 332 -1.58 -21.99 -1.83
N VAL A 333 -1.20 -20.93 -2.56
CA VAL A 333 0.18 -20.69 -2.98
C VAL A 333 1.10 -20.36 -1.80
N ALA A 334 0.63 -19.54 -0.87
CA ALA A 334 1.39 -19.19 0.34
C ALA A 334 1.74 -20.44 1.18
N ASN A 335 0.77 -21.34 1.36
CA ASN A 335 0.93 -22.57 2.16
C ASN A 335 1.65 -23.71 1.43
N ASN A 336 1.76 -23.67 0.10
CA ASN A 336 2.47 -24.68 -0.66
C ASN A 336 3.99 -24.51 -0.51
N SER A 337 4.64 -25.41 0.25
CA SER A 337 6.10 -25.42 0.46
C SER A 337 6.91 -25.57 -0.84
N SER A 338 6.28 -26.07 -1.91
CA SER A 338 6.87 -26.28 -3.22
C SER A 338 6.43 -25.26 -4.27
N ALA A 339 5.77 -24.17 -3.86
CA ALA A 339 5.37 -23.12 -4.79
C ALA A 339 6.60 -22.48 -5.46
N SER A 340 6.56 -22.27 -6.78
CA SER A 340 7.60 -21.54 -7.50
C SER A 340 7.48 -20.02 -7.32
N GLN A 341 8.55 -19.30 -7.61
CA GLN A 341 8.55 -17.84 -7.59
C GLN A 341 7.49 -17.24 -8.52
N GLU A 342 7.31 -17.82 -9.70
CA GLU A 342 6.31 -17.40 -10.68
C GLU A 342 4.88 -17.65 -10.18
N GLN A 343 4.63 -18.75 -9.46
CA GLN A 343 3.34 -18.99 -8.81
C GLN A 343 3.04 -17.94 -7.74
N VAL A 344 4.03 -17.56 -6.92
CA VAL A 344 3.89 -16.49 -5.91
C VAL A 344 3.60 -15.14 -6.56
N LYS A 345 4.34 -14.78 -7.61
CA LYS A 345 4.13 -13.53 -8.37
C LYS A 345 2.73 -13.46 -8.99
N ASN A 346 2.30 -14.55 -9.63
CA ASN A 346 0.95 -14.63 -10.22
C ASN A 346 -0.14 -14.55 -9.15
N ALA A 347 0.05 -15.19 -7.99
CA ALA A 347 -0.88 -15.07 -6.86
C ALA A 347 -1.01 -13.62 -6.35
N ILE A 348 0.11 -12.89 -6.23
CA ILE A 348 0.12 -11.48 -5.84
C ILE A 348 -0.63 -10.63 -6.87
N SER A 349 -0.34 -10.81 -8.16
CA SER A 349 -1.00 -10.06 -9.24
C SER A 349 -2.52 -10.31 -9.25
N HIS A 350 -2.92 -11.58 -9.16
CA HIS A 350 -4.33 -11.96 -9.11
C HIS A 350 -5.06 -11.39 -7.89
N TYR A 351 -4.44 -11.45 -6.71
CA TYR A 351 -4.98 -10.85 -5.49
C TYR A 351 -5.19 -9.33 -5.65
N LYS A 352 -4.19 -8.61 -6.16
CA LYS A 352 -4.26 -7.15 -6.35
C LYS A 352 -5.35 -6.76 -7.34
N ASN A 353 -5.49 -7.50 -8.44
CA ASN A 353 -6.54 -7.25 -9.43
C ASN A 353 -7.94 -7.51 -8.83
N ALA A 354 -8.11 -8.61 -8.11
CA ALA A 354 -9.38 -8.91 -7.43
C ALA A 354 -9.72 -7.87 -6.35
N LEU A 355 -8.71 -7.39 -5.62
CA LEU A 355 -8.88 -6.31 -4.63
C LEU A 355 -9.36 -5.01 -5.29
N ALA A 356 -8.78 -4.63 -6.42
CA ALA A 356 -9.20 -3.43 -7.14
C ALA A 356 -10.67 -3.51 -7.59
N VAL A 357 -11.08 -4.66 -8.13
CA VAL A 357 -12.49 -4.93 -8.49
C VAL A 357 -13.38 -4.87 -7.25
N TYR A 358 -12.97 -5.53 -6.18
CA TYR A 358 -13.71 -5.56 -4.90
C TYR A 358 -13.88 -4.16 -4.29
N GLN A 359 -12.88 -3.29 -4.40
CA GLN A 359 -12.95 -1.91 -3.93
C GLN A 359 -13.86 -1.04 -4.80
N ALA A 360 -13.84 -1.24 -6.13
CA ALA A 360 -14.64 -0.46 -7.07
C ALA A 360 -16.15 -0.65 -6.88
N VAL A 361 -16.58 -1.82 -6.40
CA VAL A 361 -18.01 -2.14 -6.16
C VAL A 361 -18.51 -1.71 -4.77
N GLN A 362 -17.62 -1.22 -3.89
CA GLN A 362 -18.02 -0.82 -2.53
C GLN A 362 -18.85 0.46 -2.55
N LYS A 363 -19.91 0.47 -1.74
CA LYS A 363 -20.85 1.58 -1.58
C LYS A 363 -20.76 2.13 -0.16
N ASN A 364 -21.15 3.40 0.02
CA ASN A 364 -21.35 3.94 1.37
C ASN A 364 -22.65 3.39 1.95
N GLY A 365 -22.69 3.19 3.27
CA GLY A 365 -23.93 2.87 3.97
C GLY A 365 -24.94 4.02 3.90
N THR A 366 -26.18 3.73 4.30
CA THR A 366 -27.29 4.70 4.34
C THR A 366 -27.90 4.86 5.72
N LYS A 367 -27.45 4.06 6.70
CA LYS A 367 -27.83 4.19 8.10
C LYS A 367 -27.16 5.43 8.67
N TYR A 368 -27.94 6.41 9.09
CA TYR A 368 -27.39 7.53 9.84
C TYR A 368 -27.05 7.06 11.26
N GLY A 369 -25.88 7.44 11.77
CA GLY A 369 -25.50 7.16 13.15
C GLY A 369 -26.46 7.84 14.12
N TYR A 370 -26.87 7.13 15.17
CA TYR A 370 -27.66 7.70 16.27
C TYR A 370 -26.87 8.87 16.86
N GLY A 371 -27.35 10.09 16.68
CA GLY A 371 -26.69 11.24 17.30
C GLY A 371 -26.88 11.24 18.82
N ASP A 372 -25.91 11.77 19.55
CA ASP A 372 -26.00 11.90 21.00
C ASP A 372 -27.05 12.95 21.38
N LYS A 373 -28.15 12.48 21.99
CA LYS A 373 -29.29 13.29 22.41
C LYS A 373 -29.17 13.82 23.83
N ALA A 374 -28.16 13.41 24.59
CA ALA A 374 -28.06 13.73 26.01
C ALA A 374 -28.02 15.25 26.25
N SER A 375 -27.26 15.97 25.42
CA SER A 375 -27.15 17.43 25.49
C SER A 375 -28.47 18.16 25.20
N LEU A 376 -29.20 17.72 24.16
CA LEU A 376 -30.52 18.30 23.82
C LEU A 376 -31.55 18.01 24.91
N GLN A 377 -31.55 16.78 25.45
CA GLN A 377 -32.44 16.39 26.53
C GLN A 377 -32.19 17.20 27.82
N SER A 378 -30.92 17.43 28.16
CA SER A 378 -30.52 18.28 29.29
C SER A 378 -30.97 19.73 29.07
N LEU A 379 -30.80 20.26 27.86
CA LEU A 379 -31.25 21.60 27.52
C LEU A 379 -32.77 21.76 27.66
N ILE A 380 -33.56 20.79 27.19
CA ILE A 380 -35.03 20.75 27.37
C ILE A 380 -35.40 20.82 28.86
N TYR A 381 -34.73 20.04 29.72
CA TYR A 381 -35.00 20.05 31.17
C TYR A 381 -34.57 21.34 31.87
N SER A 382 -33.61 22.07 31.30
CA SER A 382 -33.12 23.33 31.87
C SER A 382 -34.03 24.54 31.59
N VAL A 383 -35.05 24.40 30.74
CA VAL A 383 -35.94 25.50 30.37
C VAL A 383 -36.76 25.96 31.59
N GLN A 384 -36.63 27.24 31.93
CA GLN A 384 -37.36 27.87 33.02
C GLN A 384 -38.37 28.89 32.48
N TYR A 385 -39.53 28.95 33.11
CA TYR A 385 -40.59 29.89 32.78
C TYR A 385 -40.79 30.87 33.94
N VAL A 386 -40.96 32.15 33.61
CA VAL A 386 -41.41 33.18 34.55
C VAL A 386 -42.93 33.35 34.49
N SER A 387 -43.49 34.16 35.39
CA SER A 387 -44.93 34.43 35.46
C SER A 387 -45.46 35.04 34.16
N VAL A 388 -46.71 34.71 33.80
CA VAL A 388 -47.41 35.40 32.71
C VAL A 388 -48.26 36.51 33.30
N SER A 389 -48.11 37.73 32.79
CA SER A 389 -48.98 38.86 33.14
C SER A 389 -50.10 39.02 32.12
N TRP A 390 -51.30 39.28 32.62
CA TRP A 390 -52.47 39.62 31.82
C TRP A 390 -52.79 41.11 31.84
N TYR A 391 -52.13 41.87 32.73
CA TYR A 391 -52.35 43.30 32.95
C TYR A 391 -51.05 44.09 32.90
N ASN A 392 -50.17 43.74 31.95
CA ASN A 392 -48.94 44.43 31.62
C ASN A 392 -48.04 44.76 32.84
N GLY A 393 -47.91 43.79 33.74
CA GLY A 393 -47.06 43.81 34.92
C GLY A 393 -47.75 44.23 36.22
N SER A 394 -48.97 44.78 36.17
CA SER A 394 -49.67 45.25 37.39
C SER A 394 -50.21 44.12 38.28
N ASP A 395 -50.32 42.91 37.75
CA ASP A 395 -50.70 41.67 38.43
C ASP A 395 -49.49 40.84 38.90
N VAL A 396 -48.26 41.28 38.60
CA VAL A 396 -47.02 40.60 38.99
C VAL A 396 -46.27 41.45 40.00
N TYR A 397 -45.79 40.82 41.09
CA TYR A 397 -45.00 41.48 42.14
C TYR A 397 -43.91 42.41 41.58
N ASN A 398 -43.74 43.56 42.23
CA ASN A 398 -42.75 44.54 41.82
C ASN A 398 -41.36 43.90 41.67
N ASN A 399 -40.70 44.19 40.54
CA ASN A 399 -39.38 43.66 40.21
C ASN A 399 -39.30 42.12 40.02
N ALA A 400 -40.42 41.39 40.06
CA ALA A 400 -40.43 39.99 39.63
C ALA A 400 -40.53 39.90 38.09
N PRO A 401 -39.73 39.04 37.43
CA PRO A 401 -39.76 38.92 35.99
C PRO A 401 -41.06 38.26 35.51
N TRP A 402 -41.58 38.73 34.38
CA TRP A 402 -42.77 38.18 33.71
C TRP A 402 -42.67 38.29 32.19
N THR A 403 -43.49 37.53 31.50
CA THR A 403 -43.65 37.54 30.03
C THR A 403 -45.13 37.52 29.63
N THR A 404 -45.43 37.77 28.37
CA THR A 404 -46.77 37.59 27.81
C THR A 404 -47.04 36.10 27.51
N GLN A 405 -48.32 35.74 27.42
CA GLN A 405 -48.70 34.38 27.04
C GLN A 405 -48.16 33.98 25.64
N ALA A 406 -48.10 34.93 24.70
CA ALA A 406 -47.57 34.68 23.36
C ALA A 406 -46.08 34.32 23.37
N GLU A 407 -45.28 35.05 24.17
CA GLU A 407 -43.84 34.78 24.34
C GLU A 407 -43.61 33.41 25.01
N LYS A 408 -44.43 33.05 26.01
CA LYS A 408 -44.39 31.73 26.65
C LYS A 408 -44.75 30.60 25.67
N ASN A 409 -45.83 30.76 24.90
CA ASN A 409 -46.26 29.78 23.90
C ASN A 409 -45.18 29.53 22.83
N ALA A 410 -44.44 30.57 22.43
CA ALA A 410 -43.36 30.46 21.46
C ALA A 410 -42.21 29.57 22.00
N LEU A 411 -41.82 29.76 23.25
CA LEU A 411 -40.82 28.90 23.90
C LEU A 411 -41.33 27.46 24.09
N GLU A 412 -42.59 27.27 24.50
CA GLU A 412 -43.21 25.94 24.63
C GLU A 412 -43.26 25.19 23.28
N SER A 413 -43.51 25.91 22.19
CA SER A 413 -43.48 25.35 20.83
C SER A 413 -42.07 24.90 20.43
N ALA A 414 -41.04 25.68 20.77
CA ALA A 414 -39.65 25.32 20.53
C ALA A 414 -39.22 24.10 21.37
N VAL A 415 -39.63 24.04 22.64
CA VAL A 415 -39.42 22.87 23.51
C VAL A 415 -40.08 21.62 22.93
N SER A 416 -41.32 21.74 22.45
CA SER A 416 -42.05 20.61 21.84
C SER A 416 -41.36 20.11 20.57
N SER A 417 -40.84 21.02 19.75
CA SER A 417 -40.09 20.68 18.53
C SER A 417 -38.77 19.98 18.85
N ALA A 418 -38.05 20.45 19.86
CA ALA A 418 -36.85 19.79 20.36
C ALA A 418 -37.15 18.40 20.93
N GLN A 419 -38.24 18.24 21.68
CA GLN A 419 -38.67 16.95 22.23
C GLN A 419 -39.07 15.95 21.13
N ALA A 420 -39.66 16.41 20.03
CA ALA A 420 -39.96 15.57 18.88
C ALA A 420 -38.69 14.96 18.25
N VAL A 421 -37.60 15.73 18.17
CA VAL A 421 -36.29 15.25 17.69
C VAL A 421 -35.68 14.23 18.65
N VAL A 422 -35.80 14.46 19.97
CA VAL A 422 -35.36 13.48 20.97
C VAL A 422 -36.14 12.17 20.87
N ASN A 423 -37.46 12.24 20.71
CA ASN A 423 -38.34 11.07 20.61
C ASN A 423 -38.22 10.34 19.27
N ASN A 424 -37.76 11.01 18.21
CA ASN A 424 -37.54 10.37 16.91
C ASN A 424 -36.35 9.40 16.98
N TYR A 425 -36.64 8.09 16.93
CA TYR A 425 -35.63 7.04 16.96
C TYR A 425 -34.55 7.19 15.87
N ASN A 426 -34.90 7.79 14.73
CA ASN A 426 -34.04 7.94 13.55
C ASN A 426 -33.40 9.34 13.42
N ALA A 427 -33.47 10.19 14.45
CA ALA A 427 -32.91 11.54 14.38
C ALA A 427 -31.39 11.53 14.12
N THR A 428 -30.97 12.26 13.10
CA THR A 428 -29.59 12.46 12.71
C THR A 428 -28.86 13.45 13.64
N GLN A 429 -27.53 13.39 13.69
CA GLN A 429 -26.73 14.36 14.44
C GLN A 429 -27.00 15.81 13.99
N ASN A 430 -27.23 16.04 12.69
CA ASN A 430 -27.52 17.38 12.17
C ASN A 430 -28.89 17.90 12.65
N GLU A 431 -29.92 17.04 12.68
CA GLU A 431 -31.22 17.39 13.25
C GLU A 431 -31.13 17.70 14.75
N ILE A 432 -30.33 16.95 15.50
CA ILE A 432 -30.08 17.18 16.93
C ILE A 432 -29.36 18.51 17.16
N VAL A 433 -28.32 18.81 16.38
CA VAL A 433 -27.59 20.09 16.46
C VAL A 433 -28.49 21.27 16.08
N ASN A 434 -29.31 21.13 15.05
CA ASN A 434 -30.26 22.16 14.63
C ASN A 434 -31.31 22.40 15.71
N ALA A 435 -31.91 21.35 16.28
CA ALA A 435 -32.86 21.46 17.37
C ALA A 435 -32.25 22.11 18.63
N THR A 436 -30.99 21.78 18.95
CA THR A 436 -30.25 22.40 20.06
C THR A 436 -30.05 23.90 19.83
N THR A 437 -29.65 24.29 18.62
CA THR A 437 -29.47 25.71 18.25
C THR A 437 -30.79 26.48 18.32
N GLN A 438 -31.86 25.90 17.77
CA GLN A 438 -33.20 26.51 17.77
C GLN A 438 -33.74 26.70 19.18
N LEU A 439 -33.64 25.68 20.05
CA LEU A 439 -34.10 25.78 21.44
C LEU A 439 -33.29 26.82 22.23
N ASN A 440 -31.96 26.85 22.08
CA ASN A 440 -31.12 27.87 22.70
C ASN A 440 -31.51 29.29 22.28
N ASN A 441 -31.80 29.50 20.99
CA ASN A 441 -32.24 30.79 20.49
C ASN A 441 -33.62 31.18 21.07
N ALA A 442 -34.57 30.24 21.12
CA ALA A 442 -35.86 30.48 21.74
C ALA A 442 -35.75 30.83 23.24
N ILE A 443 -34.88 30.14 23.99
CA ILE A 443 -34.59 30.47 25.39
C ILE A 443 -34.01 31.89 25.52
N TRP A 444 -33.07 32.25 24.64
CA TRP A 444 -32.46 33.59 24.64
C TRP A 444 -33.50 34.68 24.34
N ILE A 445 -34.33 34.49 23.31
CA ILE A 445 -35.43 35.41 22.97
C ILE A 445 -36.38 35.55 24.16
N TYR A 446 -36.80 34.43 24.77
CA TYR A 446 -37.71 34.44 25.90
C TYR A 446 -37.14 35.19 27.10
N LYS A 447 -35.85 34.97 27.44
CA LYS A 447 -35.16 35.70 28.52
C LYS A 447 -35.06 37.20 28.24
N ASN A 448 -34.80 37.61 27.01
CA ASN A 448 -34.74 39.02 26.65
C ASN A 448 -36.13 39.69 26.57
N ALA A 449 -37.20 38.89 26.47
CA ALA A 449 -38.57 39.37 26.53
C ALA A 449 -39.06 39.63 27.96
N TYR A 450 -38.24 39.33 28.98
CA TYR A 450 -38.58 39.56 30.38
C TYR A 450 -38.89 41.03 30.62
N LYS A 451 -40.05 41.25 31.20
CA LYS A 451 -40.51 42.52 31.75
C LYS A 451 -40.59 42.36 33.27
N TYR A 452 -40.65 43.46 34.00
CA TYR A 452 -40.68 43.43 35.45
C TYR A 452 -42.03 43.91 35.97
N GLY A 453 -42.53 43.23 37.00
CA GLY A 453 -43.82 43.55 37.60
C GLY A 453 -43.79 44.95 38.21
N THR A 454 -44.96 45.57 38.26
CA THR A 454 -45.18 46.92 38.83
C THR A 454 -46.11 46.86 40.05
N ASN A 455 -46.52 45.66 40.48
CA ASN A 455 -47.36 45.48 41.66
C ASN A 455 -46.53 45.70 42.95
N GLY A 456 -46.40 46.97 43.33
CA GLY A 456 -45.69 47.41 44.53
C GLY A 456 -46.28 48.69 45.07
N TYR A 457 -47.34 48.59 45.89
CA TYR A 457 -47.70 49.64 46.83
C TYR A 457 -46.99 49.39 48.16
N TYR A 458 -45.67 49.60 48.22
CA TYR A 458 -45.09 50.09 49.47
C TYR A 458 -44.93 51.60 49.32
N VAL A 459 -45.96 52.32 49.73
CA VAL A 459 -45.91 53.77 49.89
C VAL A 459 -45.62 54.03 51.35
N ASP A 460 -44.63 54.87 51.66
CA ASP A 460 -44.28 55.21 53.03
C ASP A 460 -45.45 55.90 53.75
N LYS A 461 -45.99 55.25 54.78
CA LYS A 461 -47.12 55.73 55.59
C LYS A 461 -46.69 56.32 56.93
N THR A 462 -45.38 56.43 57.19
CA THR A 462 -44.84 56.84 58.48
C THR A 462 -45.38 58.20 58.94
N ASN A 463 -45.50 59.16 58.01
CA ASN A 463 -46.07 60.47 58.32
C ASN A 463 -47.57 60.41 58.68
N LEU A 464 -48.35 59.59 57.97
CA LEU A 464 -49.77 59.41 58.26
C LEU A 464 -49.98 58.71 59.61
N GLN A 465 -49.20 57.66 59.91
CA GLN A 465 -49.20 56.99 61.20
C GLN A 465 -48.87 57.94 62.35
N THR A 466 -47.84 58.77 62.17
CA THR A 466 -47.43 59.77 63.16
C THR A 466 -48.55 60.78 63.43
N LEU A 467 -49.23 61.25 62.38
CA LEU A 467 -50.35 62.18 62.50
C LEU A 467 -51.58 61.56 63.17
N ILE A 468 -51.91 60.29 62.84
CA ILE A 468 -52.98 59.53 63.52
C ILE A 468 -52.69 59.43 65.02
N ASN A 469 -51.44 59.13 65.41
CA ASN A 469 -51.05 59.07 66.82
C ASN A 469 -51.21 60.44 67.51
N SER A 470 -50.76 61.52 66.86
CA SER A 470 -50.93 62.89 67.36
C SER A 470 -52.40 63.28 67.53
N ALA A 471 -53.27 62.89 66.60
CA ALA A 471 -54.70 63.19 66.66
C ALA A 471 -55.41 62.43 67.79
N ASN A 472 -55.08 61.15 67.98
CA ASN A 472 -55.55 60.36 69.10
C ASN A 472 -55.08 60.95 70.44
N ALA A 473 -53.81 61.36 70.53
CA ALA A 473 -53.28 61.99 71.74
C ALA A 473 -53.92 63.34 72.03
N ALA A 474 -54.23 64.15 71.01
CA ALA A 474 -54.82 65.48 71.18
C ALA A 474 -56.24 65.45 71.75
N SER A 475 -57.00 64.39 71.46
CA SER A 475 -58.36 64.15 72.00
C SER A 475 -58.36 63.40 73.33
N TYR A 476 -57.25 62.73 73.67
CA TYR A 476 -57.11 61.99 74.92
C TYR A 476 -57.18 62.93 76.13
N GLY A 477 -58.10 62.65 77.06
CA GLY A 477 -58.27 63.44 78.29
C GLY A 477 -59.01 64.77 78.11
N VAL A 478 -59.55 65.07 76.93
CA VAL A 478 -60.42 66.24 76.70
C VAL A 478 -61.85 65.90 77.11
N ILE A 479 -62.44 66.69 78.01
CA ILE A 479 -63.80 66.48 78.53
C ILE A 479 -64.83 67.00 77.53
N ILE A 480 -65.95 66.29 77.37
CA ILE A 480 -67.07 66.74 76.55
C ILE A 480 -68.00 67.56 77.44
N SER A 481 -68.24 68.83 77.07
CA SER A 481 -69.25 69.64 77.74
C SER A 481 -70.64 69.21 77.29
N ALA A 482 -71.50 68.80 78.22
CA ALA A 482 -72.88 68.41 77.97
C ALA A 482 -73.73 69.58 77.43
N TYR A 483 -73.38 70.82 77.80
CA TYR A 483 -74.05 72.04 77.36
C TYR A 483 -73.35 72.73 76.17
N GLY A 484 -72.16 72.27 75.81
CA GLY A 484 -71.37 72.82 74.69
C GLY A 484 -70.68 74.15 74.98
N ASP A 485 -70.79 74.68 76.20
CA ASP A 485 -70.22 75.96 76.64
C ASP A 485 -69.15 75.83 77.74
N GLY A 486 -68.92 74.61 78.23
CA GLY A 486 -67.93 74.30 79.26
C GLY A 486 -68.36 74.64 80.68
N SER A 487 -69.60 75.10 80.90
CA SER A 487 -70.12 75.46 82.22
C SER A 487 -70.09 74.27 83.21
N ASP A 488 -70.27 73.05 82.71
CA ASP A 488 -70.31 71.78 83.43
C ASP A 488 -68.95 71.10 83.63
N VAL A 489 -67.89 71.63 83.03
CA VAL A 489 -66.54 71.06 83.11
C VAL A 489 -65.82 71.61 84.34
N SER A 490 -65.10 70.77 85.10
CA SER A 490 -64.26 71.25 86.22
C SER A 490 -63.11 72.14 85.73
N ILE A 491 -62.76 73.16 86.51
CA ILE A 491 -61.60 74.02 86.22
C ILE A 491 -60.33 73.18 86.04
N TYR A 492 -59.40 73.69 85.24
CA TYR A 492 -58.14 73.06 84.85
C TYR A 492 -58.23 71.85 83.93
N ASN A 493 -59.38 71.63 83.30
CA ASN A 493 -59.52 70.65 82.24
C ASN A 493 -59.64 71.32 80.88
N TYR A 494 -59.12 70.63 79.87
CA TYR A 494 -59.49 70.90 78.49
C TYR A 494 -60.87 70.31 78.20
N TRP A 495 -61.67 71.05 77.47
CA TRP A 495 -62.96 70.59 77.00
C TRP A 495 -63.25 70.95 75.55
N THR A 496 -64.22 70.26 74.98
CA THR A 496 -64.69 70.45 73.62
C THR A 496 -66.18 70.09 73.51
N THR A 497 -66.79 70.32 72.35
CA THR A 497 -68.15 69.87 72.08
C THR A 497 -68.15 68.44 71.56
N GLN A 498 -69.27 67.73 71.73
CA GLN A 498 -69.43 66.39 71.17
C GLN A 498 -69.26 66.39 69.64
N TYR A 499 -69.70 67.47 68.98
CA TYR A 499 -69.61 67.63 67.53
C TYR A 499 -68.15 67.68 67.05
N ASP A 500 -67.32 68.48 67.70
CA ASP A 500 -65.91 68.66 67.32
C ASP A 500 -65.10 67.36 67.53
N LEU A 501 -65.34 66.67 68.65
CA LEU A 501 -64.70 65.39 68.92
C LEU A 501 -65.14 64.30 67.93
N ASN A 502 -66.43 64.22 67.61
CA ASN A 502 -66.94 63.26 66.62
C ASN A 502 -66.37 63.54 65.23
N THR A 503 -66.20 64.81 64.87
CA THR A 503 -65.60 65.21 63.60
C THR A 503 -64.15 64.73 63.52
N LEU A 504 -63.33 64.97 64.55
CA LEU A 504 -61.96 64.49 64.59
C LEU A 504 -61.89 62.95 64.51
N ASN A 505 -62.71 62.25 65.29
CA ASN A 505 -62.76 60.78 65.29
C ASN A 505 -63.15 60.20 63.93
N SER A 506 -64.07 60.86 63.20
CA SER A 506 -64.43 60.45 61.84
C SER A 506 -63.23 60.50 60.89
N TYR A 507 -62.45 61.57 60.93
CA TYR A 507 -61.24 61.70 60.10
C TYR A 507 -60.10 60.78 60.54
N ILE A 508 -59.97 60.49 61.85
CA ILE A 508 -59.05 59.46 62.34
C ILE A 508 -59.42 58.09 61.77
N ASN A 509 -60.71 57.73 61.77
CA ASN A 509 -61.18 56.44 61.22
C ASN A 509 -60.97 56.33 59.70
N GLN A 510 -61.22 57.41 58.95
CA GLN A 510 -60.93 57.46 57.52
C GLN A 510 -59.42 57.30 57.25
N ALA A 511 -58.58 58.01 58.01
CA ALA A 511 -57.13 57.90 57.89
C ALA A 511 -56.63 56.49 58.25
N ASN A 512 -57.19 55.85 59.28
CA ASN A 512 -56.90 54.46 59.64
C ASN A 512 -57.30 53.47 58.55
N THR A 513 -58.42 53.71 57.86
CA THR A 513 -58.85 52.87 56.73
C THR A 513 -57.82 52.90 55.60
N VAL A 514 -57.30 54.08 55.26
CA VAL A 514 -56.22 54.26 54.27
C VAL A 514 -54.88 53.72 54.80
N PHE A 515 -54.59 53.89 56.09
CA PHE A 515 -53.36 53.38 56.69
C PHE A 515 -53.29 51.85 56.66
N ASN A 516 -54.38 51.17 57.03
CA ASN A 516 -54.45 49.71 57.10
C ASN A 516 -54.68 49.03 55.76
N ASN A 517 -55.14 49.75 54.73
CA ASN A 517 -55.30 49.19 53.39
C ASN A 517 -53.91 49.00 52.73
N PRO A 518 -53.45 47.76 52.48
CA PRO A 518 -52.13 47.50 51.92
C PRO A 518 -51.99 47.97 50.45
N TYR A 519 -53.09 48.33 49.80
CA TYR A 519 -53.13 48.78 48.41
C TYR A 519 -53.38 50.28 48.24
N SER A 520 -53.35 51.06 49.32
CA SER A 520 -53.59 52.51 49.23
C SER A 520 -52.55 53.21 48.38
N THR A 521 -53.03 54.09 47.51
CA THR A 521 -52.20 54.87 46.60
C THR A 521 -51.53 56.04 47.29
N GLN A 522 -50.43 56.55 46.73
CA GLN A 522 -49.76 57.76 47.23
C GLN A 522 -50.73 58.95 47.28
N ASN A 523 -51.66 59.06 46.34
CA ASN A 523 -52.65 60.13 46.32
C ASN A 523 -53.69 59.97 47.44
N GLU A 524 -54.14 58.75 47.72
CA GLU A 524 -55.06 58.46 48.83
C GLU A 524 -54.40 58.73 50.19
N ILE A 525 -53.12 58.36 50.35
CA ILE A 525 -52.34 58.62 51.57
C ILE A 525 -52.16 60.13 51.77
N SER A 526 -51.78 60.87 50.73
CA SER A 526 -51.65 62.33 50.80
C SER A 526 -52.99 63.02 51.10
N THR A 527 -54.09 62.53 50.53
CA THR A 527 -55.44 63.07 50.79
C THR A 527 -55.87 62.80 52.23
N ALA A 528 -55.68 61.58 52.72
CA ALA A 528 -55.99 61.21 54.10
C ALA A 528 -55.17 62.02 55.11
N TYR A 529 -53.87 62.22 54.83
CA TYR A 529 -52.99 63.06 55.66
C TYR A 529 -53.50 64.50 55.74
N ASN A 530 -53.79 65.12 54.59
CA ASN A 530 -54.24 66.51 54.55
C ASN A 530 -55.58 66.69 55.28
N ASN A 531 -56.54 65.79 55.04
CA ASN A 531 -57.85 65.86 55.69
C ASN A 531 -57.75 65.70 57.21
N LEU A 532 -56.98 64.72 57.70
CA LEU A 532 -56.77 64.53 59.13
C LEU A 532 -56.01 65.71 59.76
N ASN A 533 -55.02 66.26 59.07
CA ASN A 533 -54.23 67.39 59.56
C ASN A 533 -55.12 68.64 59.74
N SER A 534 -55.99 68.92 58.77
CA SER A 534 -56.98 69.99 58.87
C SER A 534 -57.99 69.76 60.00
N ALA A 535 -58.50 68.53 60.14
CA ALA A 535 -59.42 68.18 61.23
C ALA A 535 -58.77 68.33 62.62
N LEU A 536 -57.53 67.89 62.78
CA LEU A 536 -56.76 68.04 64.01
C LEU A 536 -56.49 69.51 64.35
N SER A 537 -56.17 70.33 63.35
CA SER A 537 -56.00 71.78 63.54
C SER A 537 -57.29 72.43 64.04
N ASN A 538 -58.43 72.14 63.40
CA ASN A 538 -59.74 72.64 63.82
C ASN A 538 -60.11 72.18 65.24
N PHE A 539 -59.88 70.90 65.56
CA PHE A 539 -60.15 70.37 66.89
C PHE A 539 -59.32 71.08 67.98
N ASN A 540 -58.04 71.34 67.72
CA ASN A 540 -57.19 72.06 68.67
C ASN A 540 -57.61 73.52 68.87
N LEU A 541 -58.22 74.17 67.86
CA LEU A 541 -58.81 75.51 67.99
C LEU A 541 -60.14 75.47 68.75
N ALA A 542 -60.94 74.43 68.55
CA ALA A 542 -62.22 74.23 69.24
C ALA A 542 -62.05 73.80 70.70
N LYS A 543 -60.91 73.15 71.02
CA LYS A 543 -60.53 72.75 72.37
C LYS A 543 -60.23 73.97 73.23
N ARG A 544 -60.94 74.09 74.36
CA ARG A 544 -60.84 75.22 75.29
C ARG A 544 -60.36 74.75 76.65
N TYR A 545 -59.57 75.58 77.32
CA TYR A 545 -59.14 75.33 78.69
C TYR A 545 -60.02 76.11 79.64
N LYS A 546 -60.60 75.45 80.64
CA LYS A 546 -61.37 76.17 81.67
C LYS A 546 -60.41 76.67 82.75
N SER A 547 -60.08 77.96 82.70
CA SER A 547 -59.41 78.67 83.78
C SER A 547 -60.43 79.24 84.78
N TYR A 548 -59.93 79.77 85.91
CA TYR A 548 -60.72 80.40 86.98
C TYR A 548 -61.78 81.38 86.51
#